data_AF-A0A6J6WP29-F1
#
_entry.id   AF-A0A6J6WP29-F1
#
_cell.length_a   1.000
_cell.length_b   1.000
_cell.length_c   1.000
_cell.angle_alpha   90.00
_cell.angle_beta   90.00
_cell.angle_gamma   90.00
#
_symmetry.space_group_name_H-M   'P 1'
#
loop_
_entity.id
_entity.type
_entity.pdbx_description
1 polymer ?
#
loop_
_entity_poly.entity_id
_entity_poly.type
_entity_poly.pdbx_seq_one_letter_code
_entity_poly.pdbx_strand_id
1 'polypeptide(L)'
;MSKEITSQSLRKVNIFAGILHLVQMSAVLALSNDFALPITATYMSGPPGSTFAPPVTLFKTPVGLTVAIFLGLSALAHFIVASPQFFPRYSAGIAAKRNYFRWVEYAISSSVMIVLIAQVTGVSEISAIISIFGVNASMILFGWLQEKYENPGNGGWLPFIFGCITGIVPWIALLFYIFSIGGPGDTSAPAFVYGIVLTIFVFFNSFALVQWLQYKKVGKWSDYIRGERTYITLSLIAKSALAWQIFANTLIS
;
A
#
# COMPACT_ATOMS: atom_id res chain seq x y z
N MET A 1 26.01 12.29 18.33
CA MET A 1 26.16 10.89 17.85
C MET A 1 24.77 10.30 17.65
N SER A 2 24.43 9.83 16.46
CA SER A 2 23.15 9.13 16.23
C SER A 2 23.19 7.78 16.93
N LYS A 3 22.15 7.41 17.70
CA LYS A 3 22.03 6.08 18.33
C LYS A 3 22.20 4.99 17.27
N GLU A 4 23.06 4.03 17.56
CA GLU A 4 23.29 2.84 16.72
C GLU A 4 21.97 2.06 16.55
N ILE A 5 21.70 1.60 15.33
CA ILE A 5 20.49 0.84 15.03
C ILE A 5 20.87 -0.64 15.05
N THR A 6 20.34 -1.36 16.02
CA THR A 6 20.56 -2.81 16.20
C THR A 6 19.27 -3.58 15.98
N SER A 7 19.35 -4.90 15.77
CA SER A 7 18.15 -5.75 15.70
C SER A 7 17.25 -5.60 16.93
N GLN A 8 17.82 -5.46 18.13
CA GLN A 8 17.04 -5.22 19.35
C GLN A 8 16.34 -3.87 19.34
N SER A 9 16.98 -2.84 18.79
CA SER A 9 16.32 -1.55 18.59
C SER A 9 15.16 -1.66 17.58
N LEU A 10 15.33 -2.45 16.51
CA LEU A 10 14.27 -2.71 15.53
C LEU A 10 13.10 -3.47 16.15
N ARG A 11 13.34 -4.38 17.11
CA ARG A 11 12.27 -5.04 17.85
C ARG A 11 11.36 -4.04 18.55
N LYS A 12 11.95 -3.09 19.27
CA LYS A 12 11.21 -2.02 19.96
C LYS A 12 10.45 -1.14 18.97
N VAL A 13 11.07 -0.81 17.84
CA VAL A 13 10.44 -0.03 16.77
C VAL A 13 9.23 -0.78 16.17
N ASN A 14 9.35 -2.08 15.92
CA ASN A 14 8.22 -2.91 15.46
C ASN A 14 7.08 -2.93 16.49
N ILE A 15 7.38 -3.15 17.78
CA ILE A 15 6.34 -3.14 18.83
C ILE A 15 5.60 -1.80 18.85
N PHE A 16 6.33 -0.69 18.84
CA PHE A 16 5.73 0.64 18.86
C PHE A 16 4.88 0.91 17.62
N ALA A 17 5.40 0.58 16.43
CA ALA A 17 4.63 0.70 15.18
C ALA A 17 3.37 -0.16 15.21
N GLY A 18 3.47 -1.41 15.71
CA GLY A 18 2.34 -2.31 15.86
C GLY A 18 1.25 -1.76 16.79
N ILE A 19 1.64 -1.21 17.96
CA ILE A 19 0.71 -0.56 18.88
C ILE A 19 0.03 0.64 18.22
N LEU A 20 0.79 1.50 17.53
CA LEU A 20 0.20 2.67 16.86
C LEU A 20 -0.77 2.29 15.74
N HIS A 21 -0.47 1.25 14.96
CA HIS A 21 -1.42 0.73 13.98
C HIS A 21 -2.68 0.16 14.64
N LEU A 22 -2.53 -0.58 15.75
CA LEU A 22 -3.64 -1.17 16.47
C LEU A 22 -4.56 -0.10 17.10
N VAL A 23 -3.98 0.95 17.67
CA VAL A 23 -4.74 2.09 18.24
C VAL A 23 -5.54 2.78 17.14
N GLN A 24 -4.92 3.05 15.99
CA GLN A 24 -5.62 3.67 14.85
C GLN A 24 -6.72 2.76 14.29
N MET A 25 -6.46 1.46 14.15
CA MET A 25 -7.47 0.48 13.74
C MET A 25 -8.68 0.52 14.68
N SER A 26 -8.43 0.49 15.99
CA SER A 26 -9.48 0.51 17.01
C SER A 26 -10.28 1.81 16.97
N ALA A 27 -9.60 2.95 16.79
CA ALA A 27 -10.26 4.25 16.65
C ALA A 27 -11.15 4.32 15.39
N VAL A 28 -10.65 3.85 14.23
CA VAL A 28 -11.45 3.81 12.99
C VAL A 28 -12.67 2.89 13.15
N LEU A 29 -12.52 1.72 13.77
CA LEU A 29 -13.65 0.80 13.99
C LEU A 29 -14.69 1.37 14.95
N ALA A 30 -14.25 2.08 15.99
CA ALA A 30 -15.15 2.63 17.00
C ALA A 30 -15.90 3.90 16.53
N LEU A 31 -15.32 4.64 15.59
CA LEU A 31 -15.78 5.99 15.24
C LEU A 31 -16.29 6.13 13.79
N SER A 32 -16.16 5.10 12.94
CA SER A 32 -16.61 5.19 11.55
C SER A 32 -18.13 4.96 11.39
N ASN A 33 -18.74 5.70 10.46
CA ASN A 33 -20.08 5.43 9.95
C ASN A 33 -20.10 4.18 9.03
N ASP A 34 -21.26 3.87 8.45
CA ASP A 34 -21.49 2.72 7.57
C ASP A 34 -21.25 3.00 6.08
N PHE A 35 -20.51 4.06 5.74
CA PHE A 35 -20.22 4.45 4.35
C PHE A 35 -19.59 3.29 3.57
N ALA A 36 -20.17 3.01 2.41
CA ALA A 36 -19.74 1.91 1.55
C ALA A 36 -19.74 2.29 0.06
N LEU A 37 -18.73 1.81 -0.67
CA LEU A 37 -18.57 2.05 -2.10
C LEU A 37 -18.98 0.83 -2.91
N PRO A 38 -19.71 1.00 -4.04
CA PRO A 38 -20.17 -0.13 -4.83
C PRO A 38 -19.03 -0.80 -5.59
N ILE A 39 -19.14 -2.11 -5.72
CA ILE A 39 -18.38 -2.92 -6.68
C ILE A 39 -19.38 -3.41 -7.73
N THR A 40 -19.14 -3.08 -8.99
CA THR A 40 -20.07 -3.30 -10.09
C THR A 40 -19.51 -4.24 -11.15
N ALA A 41 -20.38 -4.82 -11.96
CA ALA A 41 -20.02 -5.46 -13.23
C ALA A 41 -20.94 -4.95 -14.34
N THR A 42 -20.39 -4.86 -15.54
CA THR A 42 -21.11 -4.50 -16.77
C THR A 42 -21.06 -5.68 -17.72
N TYR A 43 -22.21 -6.25 -18.04
CA TYR A 43 -22.32 -7.43 -18.90
C TYR A 43 -22.73 -7.06 -20.32
N MET A 44 -22.36 -7.89 -21.29
CA MET A 44 -22.83 -7.75 -22.66
C MET A 44 -24.34 -7.98 -22.75
N SER A 45 -25.04 -7.16 -23.54
CA SER A 45 -26.46 -7.33 -23.88
C SER A 45 -26.68 -7.62 -25.36
N GLY A 46 -25.61 -7.75 -26.14
CA GLY A 46 -25.60 -8.06 -27.57
C GLY A 46 -24.21 -8.54 -28.02
N PRO A 47 -23.96 -8.69 -29.34
CA PRO A 47 -22.66 -9.09 -29.86
C PRO A 47 -21.50 -8.16 -29.42
N PRO A 48 -20.24 -8.64 -29.34
CA PRO A 48 -19.09 -7.82 -28.99
C PRO A 48 -19.00 -6.52 -29.82
N GLY A 49 -18.78 -5.38 -29.15
CA GLY A 49 -18.67 -4.07 -29.80
C GLY A 49 -19.99 -3.34 -30.08
N SER A 50 -21.13 -3.90 -29.64
CA SER A 50 -22.45 -3.28 -29.83
C SER A 50 -23.01 -2.62 -28.56
N THR A 51 -23.65 -3.38 -27.68
CA THR A 51 -24.38 -2.87 -26.52
C THR A 51 -24.00 -3.58 -25.23
N PHE A 52 -24.13 -2.86 -24.12
CA PHE A 52 -23.87 -3.34 -22.77
C PHE A 52 -25.11 -3.11 -21.91
N ALA A 53 -25.38 -4.03 -20.99
CA ALA A 53 -26.39 -3.85 -19.95
C ALA A 53 -25.93 -2.74 -18.98
N PRO A 54 -26.86 -2.04 -18.30
CA PRO A 54 -26.50 -1.13 -17.22
C PRO A 54 -25.65 -1.83 -16.14
N PRO A 55 -24.67 -1.14 -15.51
CA PRO A 55 -23.86 -1.74 -14.45
C PRO A 55 -24.72 -2.26 -13.29
N VAL A 56 -24.45 -3.48 -12.83
CA VAL A 56 -25.09 -4.06 -11.65
C VAL A 56 -24.14 -4.03 -10.46
N THR A 57 -24.64 -3.73 -9.26
CA THR A 57 -23.84 -3.81 -8.04
C THR A 57 -23.77 -5.26 -7.57
N LEU A 58 -22.55 -5.79 -7.49
CA LEU A 58 -22.27 -7.13 -6.99
C LEU A 58 -22.07 -7.13 -5.47
N PHE A 59 -21.25 -6.19 -4.99
CA PHE A 59 -20.87 -6.07 -3.59
C PHE A 59 -20.77 -4.60 -3.20
N LYS A 60 -20.63 -4.34 -1.90
CA LYS A 60 -20.27 -3.03 -1.36
C LYS A 60 -19.05 -3.17 -0.49
N THR A 61 -18.06 -2.29 -0.67
CA THR A 61 -16.88 -2.18 0.18
C THR A 61 -17.21 -1.31 1.38
N PRO A 62 -17.34 -1.86 2.60
CA PRO A 62 -17.50 -1.04 3.81
C PRO A 62 -16.19 -0.29 4.10
N VAL A 63 -16.15 1.01 3.83
CA VAL A 63 -14.90 1.79 3.78
C VAL A 63 -14.19 1.82 5.13
N GLY A 64 -14.93 2.04 6.23
CA GLY A 64 -14.37 2.02 7.58
C GLY A 64 -13.70 0.70 7.95
N LEU A 65 -14.33 -0.43 7.58
CA LEU A 65 -13.77 -1.76 7.79
C LEU A 65 -12.53 -1.99 6.91
N THR A 66 -12.54 -1.57 5.64
CA THR A 66 -11.39 -1.69 4.74
C THR A 66 -10.18 -0.88 5.25
N VAL A 67 -10.41 0.32 5.80
CA VAL A 67 -9.37 1.10 6.46
C VAL A 67 -8.80 0.36 7.67
N ALA A 68 -9.67 -0.18 8.53
CA ALA A 68 -9.25 -0.98 9.68
C ALA A 68 -8.44 -2.22 9.27
N ILE A 69 -8.80 -2.89 8.16
CA ILE A 69 -8.09 -4.07 7.66
C ILE A 69 -6.62 -3.76 7.35
N PHE A 70 -6.31 -2.71 6.58
CA PHE A 70 -4.91 -2.45 6.23
C PHE A 70 -4.08 -1.99 7.44
N LEU A 71 -4.70 -1.31 8.42
CA LEU A 71 -4.05 -0.97 9.69
C LEU A 71 -3.79 -2.22 10.53
N GLY A 72 -4.79 -3.10 10.64
CA GLY A 72 -4.70 -4.36 11.37
C GLY A 72 -3.67 -5.32 10.79
N LEU A 73 -3.57 -5.41 9.47
CA LEU A 73 -2.54 -6.21 8.78
C LEU A 73 -1.13 -5.76 9.18
N SER A 74 -0.86 -4.46 9.22
CA SER A 74 0.43 -3.94 9.68
C SER A 74 0.66 -4.17 11.17
N ALA A 75 -0.36 -3.95 12.01
CA ALA A 75 -0.27 -4.23 13.45
C ALA A 75 0.12 -5.70 13.70
N LEU A 76 -0.59 -6.62 13.05
CA LEU A 76 -0.34 -8.05 13.13
C LEU A 76 1.08 -8.41 12.67
N ALA A 77 1.51 -7.94 11.51
CA ALA A 77 2.85 -8.23 10.99
C ALA A 77 3.95 -7.73 11.93
N HIS A 78 3.80 -6.54 12.50
CA HIS A 78 4.74 -5.99 13.47
C HIS A 78 4.80 -6.82 14.76
N PHE A 79 3.66 -7.27 15.29
CA PHE A 79 3.64 -8.12 16.47
C PHE A 79 4.20 -9.52 16.19
N ILE A 80 3.92 -10.10 15.02
CA ILE A 80 4.54 -11.35 14.57
C ILE A 80 6.06 -11.18 14.56
N VAL A 81 6.58 -10.17 13.86
CA VAL A 81 8.02 -9.92 13.74
C VAL A 81 8.69 -9.67 15.10
N ALA A 82 8.01 -8.99 16.03
CA ALA A 82 8.53 -8.70 17.36
C ALA A 82 8.39 -9.86 18.37
N SER A 83 7.58 -10.87 18.06
CA SER A 83 7.32 -12.01 18.95
C SER A 83 8.58 -12.86 19.19
N PRO A 84 8.72 -13.50 20.37
CA PRO A 84 9.87 -14.35 20.66
C PRO A 84 10.07 -15.47 19.62
N GLN A 85 8.99 -16.00 19.05
CA GLN A 85 9.01 -17.10 18.10
C GLN A 85 9.61 -16.70 16.74
N PHE A 86 9.27 -15.52 16.22
CA PHE A 86 9.66 -15.10 14.87
C PHE A 86 10.80 -14.08 14.84
N PHE A 87 11.06 -13.38 15.94
CA PHE A 87 12.11 -12.37 16.01
C PHE A 87 13.51 -12.88 15.65
N PRO A 88 13.95 -14.10 16.04
CA PRO A 88 15.23 -14.65 15.60
C PRO A 88 15.32 -14.78 14.07
N ARG A 89 14.24 -15.24 13.42
CA ARG A 89 14.17 -15.37 11.96
C ARG A 89 14.18 -14.00 11.27
N TYR A 90 13.46 -13.03 11.82
CA TYR A 90 13.51 -11.65 11.35
C TYR A 90 14.94 -11.09 11.44
N SER A 91 15.58 -11.17 12.61
CA SER A 91 16.93 -10.65 12.82
C SER A 91 17.96 -11.30 11.90
N ALA A 92 17.88 -12.62 11.69
CA ALA A 92 18.73 -13.32 10.72
C ALA A 92 18.49 -12.87 9.28
N GLY A 93 17.23 -12.58 8.92
CA GLY A 93 16.88 -11.98 7.63
C GLY A 93 17.52 -10.60 7.44
N ILE A 94 17.40 -9.72 8.43
CA ILE A 94 18.00 -8.38 8.41
C ILE A 94 19.53 -8.45 8.26
N ALA A 95 20.20 -9.36 8.98
CA ALA A 95 21.64 -9.59 8.83
C ALA A 95 22.01 -10.07 7.42
N ALA A 96 21.13 -10.85 6.80
CA ALA A 96 21.22 -11.29 5.41
C ALA A 96 20.63 -10.30 4.39
N LYS A 97 20.34 -9.05 4.79
CA LYS A 97 19.84 -7.95 3.93
C LYS A 97 18.51 -8.25 3.25
N ARG A 98 17.59 -8.89 3.97
CA ARG A 98 16.27 -9.28 3.47
C ARG A 98 15.20 -9.22 4.55
N ASN A 99 13.98 -8.87 4.18
CA ASN A 99 12.83 -8.93 5.06
C ASN A 99 11.58 -9.49 4.35
N TYR A 100 11.39 -10.80 4.44
CA TYR A 100 10.24 -11.47 3.83
C TYR A 100 8.90 -11.13 4.50
N PHE A 101 8.89 -10.80 5.79
CA PHE A 101 7.66 -10.42 6.50
C PHE A 101 7.08 -9.12 5.94
N ARG A 102 7.93 -8.15 5.64
CA ARG A 102 7.53 -6.87 5.04
C ARG A 102 6.88 -7.06 3.67
N TRP A 103 7.45 -7.90 2.81
CA TRP A 103 6.89 -8.13 1.48
C TRP A 103 5.55 -8.87 1.53
N VAL A 104 5.39 -9.85 2.44
CA VAL A 104 4.09 -10.51 2.64
C VAL A 104 3.04 -9.51 3.11
N GLU A 105 3.36 -8.68 4.10
CA GLU A 105 2.42 -7.69 4.60
C GLU A 105 2.07 -6.63 3.54
N TYR A 106 3.06 -6.03 2.88
CA TYR A 106 2.82 -5.00 1.86
C TYR A 106 2.06 -5.54 0.65
N ALA A 107 2.24 -6.80 0.28
CA ALA A 107 1.56 -7.38 -0.89
C ALA A 107 0.04 -7.40 -0.70
N ILE A 108 -0.42 -7.46 0.55
CA ILE A 108 -1.83 -7.42 0.90
C ILE A 108 -2.24 -6.00 1.30
N SER A 109 -1.56 -5.40 2.28
CA SER A 109 -2.00 -4.11 2.86
C SER A 109 -1.94 -2.97 1.86
N SER A 110 -0.85 -2.84 1.08
CA SER A 110 -0.75 -1.78 0.06
C SER A 110 -1.73 -2.01 -1.10
N SER A 111 -2.05 -3.27 -1.40
CA SER A 111 -3.02 -3.64 -2.43
C SER A 111 -4.45 -3.30 -2.01
N VAL A 112 -4.79 -3.53 -0.73
CA VAL A 112 -6.05 -3.05 -0.13
C VAL A 112 -6.12 -1.51 -0.17
N MET A 113 -5.01 -0.84 0.15
CA MET A 113 -4.95 0.63 0.12
C MET A 113 -5.19 1.19 -1.29
N ILE A 114 -4.51 0.69 -2.32
CA ILE A 114 -4.67 1.21 -3.68
C ILE A 114 -6.04 0.88 -4.28
N VAL A 115 -6.64 -0.25 -3.94
CA VAL A 115 -8.04 -0.56 -4.28
C VAL A 115 -8.97 0.48 -3.66
N LEU A 116 -8.79 0.79 -2.38
CA LEU A 116 -9.63 1.77 -1.70
C LEU A 116 -9.48 3.18 -2.32
N ILE A 117 -8.25 3.58 -2.65
CA ILE A 117 -7.98 4.85 -3.35
C ILE A 117 -8.69 4.84 -4.72
N ALA A 118 -8.58 3.75 -5.48
CA ALA A 118 -9.25 3.62 -6.76
C ALA A 118 -10.78 3.76 -6.64
N GLN A 119 -11.39 3.10 -5.64
CA GLN A 119 -12.82 3.23 -5.40
C GLN A 119 -13.22 4.66 -5.00
N VAL A 120 -12.42 5.35 -4.19
CA VAL A 120 -12.64 6.76 -3.82
C VAL A 120 -12.54 7.69 -5.05
N THR A 121 -11.74 7.34 -6.06
CA THR A 121 -11.69 8.07 -7.34
C THR A 121 -12.84 7.70 -8.29
N GLY A 122 -13.66 6.69 -7.97
CA GLY A 122 -14.81 6.26 -8.79
C GLY A 122 -14.61 4.95 -9.56
N VAL A 123 -13.50 4.23 -9.38
CA VAL A 123 -13.32 2.90 -9.96
C VAL A 123 -14.22 1.90 -9.23
N SER A 124 -15.32 1.46 -9.86
CA SER A 124 -16.24 0.49 -9.27
C SER A 124 -16.20 -0.90 -9.93
N GLU A 125 -15.68 -1.01 -11.15
CA GLU A 125 -15.76 -2.24 -11.93
C GLU A 125 -14.88 -3.35 -11.32
N ILE A 126 -15.44 -4.55 -11.15
CA ILE A 126 -14.82 -5.67 -10.43
C ILE A 126 -13.53 -6.15 -11.10
N SER A 127 -13.48 -6.23 -12.43
CA SER A 127 -12.27 -6.64 -13.14
C SER A 127 -11.14 -5.61 -12.97
N ALA A 128 -11.46 -4.31 -12.95
CA ALA A 128 -10.51 -3.24 -12.66
C ALA A 128 -9.99 -3.34 -11.22
N ILE A 129 -10.86 -3.57 -10.23
CA ILE A 129 -10.48 -3.73 -8.82
C ILE A 129 -9.53 -4.93 -8.63
N ILE A 130 -9.88 -6.10 -9.20
CA ILE A 130 -9.04 -7.31 -9.14
C ILE A 130 -7.68 -7.06 -9.79
N SER A 131 -7.68 -6.40 -10.96
CA SER A 131 -6.45 -6.11 -11.71
C SER A 131 -5.54 -5.13 -10.98
N ILE A 132 -6.09 -4.07 -10.40
CA ILE A 132 -5.36 -3.09 -9.57
C ILE A 132 -4.73 -3.77 -8.36
N PHE A 133 -5.48 -4.63 -7.67
CA PHE A 133 -4.96 -5.41 -6.55
C PHE A 133 -3.79 -6.30 -6.99
N GLY A 134 -3.99 -7.08 -8.07
CA GLY A 134 -3.00 -8.03 -8.57
C GLY A 134 -1.71 -7.37 -9.07
N VAL A 135 -1.82 -6.26 -9.82
CA VAL A 135 -0.64 -5.55 -10.34
C VAL A 135 0.13 -4.82 -9.22
N ASN A 136 -0.57 -4.31 -8.20
CA ASN A 136 0.09 -3.75 -7.04
C ASN A 136 0.78 -4.82 -6.18
N ALA A 137 0.15 -5.98 -5.98
CA ALA A 137 0.80 -7.10 -5.33
C ALA A 137 2.06 -7.53 -6.10
N SER A 138 2.00 -7.52 -7.44
CA SER A 138 3.15 -7.81 -8.31
C SER A 138 4.31 -6.84 -8.08
N MET A 139 4.05 -5.53 -7.94
CA MET A 139 5.07 -4.54 -7.58
C MET A 139 5.83 -4.94 -6.31
N ILE A 140 5.09 -5.36 -5.28
CA ILE A 140 5.69 -5.79 -4.01
C ILE A 140 6.49 -7.09 -4.17
N LEU A 141 5.96 -8.06 -4.91
CA LEU A 141 6.66 -9.33 -5.18
C LEU A 141 7.95 -9.09 -5.97
N PHE A 142 8.00 -8.09 -6.86
CA PHE A 142 9.24 -7.70 -7.53
C PHE A 142 10.27 -7.08 -6.57
N GLY A 143 9.82 -6.30 -5.58
CA GLY A 143 10.69 -5.86 -4.48
C GLY A 143 11.23 -7.03 -3.64
N TRP A 144 10.41 -8.04 -3.39
CA TRP A 144 10.90 -9.29 -2.80
C TRP A 144 11.94 -9.96 -3.68
N LEU A 145 11.67 -10.15 -4.98
CA LEU A 145 12.61 -10.78 -5.90
C LEU A 145 13.96 -10.03 -5.94
N GLN A 146 13.94 -8.69 -5.87
CA GLN A 146 15.14 -7.87 -5.71
C GLN A 146 15.94 -8.29 -4.46
N GLU A 147 15.29 -8.43 -3.30
CA GLU A 147 15.92 -8.91 -2.05
C GLU A 147 16.33 -10.38 -2.04
N LYS A 148 15.68 -11.21 -2.84
CA LYS A 148 15.97 -12.64 -2.87
C LYS A 148 17.16 -12.98 -3.76
N TYR A 149 17.27 -12.32 -4.92
CA TYR A 149 18.22 -12.70 -5.97
C TYR A 149 19.37 -11.71 -6.13
N GLU A 150 19.19 -10.45 -5.70
CA GLU A 150 20.22 -9.43 -5.86
C GLU A 150 20.81 -8.99 -4.51
N ASN A 151 22.10 -8.66 -4.52
CA ASN A 151 22.81 -8.13 -3.36
C ASN A 151 23.04 -6.63 -3.50
N PRO A 152 22.87 -5.82 -2.43
CA PRO A 152 23.18 -4.39 -2.50
C PRO A 152 24.58 -4.11 -3.05
N GLY A 153 24.67 -3.29 -4.10
CA GLY A 153 25.89 -2.94 -4.81
C GLY A 153 26.34 -3.92 -5.91
N ASN A 154 25.62 -4.99 -6.19
CA ASN A 154 26.00 -5.95 -7.25
C ASN A 154 25.62 -5.50 -8.67
N GLY A 155 24.82 -4.46 -8.81
CA GLY A 155 24.40 -3.92 -10.11
C GLY A 155 23.15 -4.57 -10.74
N GLY A 156 22.52 -5.56 -10.10
CA GLY A 156 21.28 -6.14 -10.58
C GLY A 156 20.06 -5.27 -10.23
N TRP A 157 19.29 -4.88 -11.25
CA TRP A 157 18.15 -3.96 -11.12
C TRP A 157 16.86 -4.46 -11.76
N LEU A 158 16.91 -5.61 -12.45
CA LEU A 158 15.79 -6.06 -13.27
C LEU A 158 14.50 -6.25 -12.45
N PRO A 159 14.52 -6.89 -11.27
CA PRO A 159 13.33 -6.97 -10.43
C PRO A 159 12.83 -5.58 -9.99
N PHE A 160 13.70 -4.69 -9.53
CA PHE A 160 13.31 -3.31 -9.17
C PHE A 160 12.62 -2.56 -10.32
N ILE A 161 13.14 -2.66 -11.54
CA ILE A 161 12.57 -2.03 -12.74
C ILE A 161 11.18 -2.61 -13.03
N PHE A 162 11.02 -3.93 -12.98
CA PHE A 162 9.71 -4.58 -13.17
C PHE A 162 8.71 -4.19 -12.06
N GLY A 163 9.20 -4.01 -10.83
CA GLY A 163 8.44 -3.44 -9.74
C GLY A 163 7.95 -2.03 -10.05
N CYS A 164 8.80 -1.17 -10.62
CA CYS A 164 8.39 0.19 -11.02
C CYS A 164 7.36 0.18 -12.16
N ILE A 165 7.55 -0.70 -13.16
CA ILE A 165 6.62 -0.84 -14.30
C ILE A 165 5.24 -1.27 -13.80
N THR A 166 5.17 -2.30 -12.96
CA THR A 166 3.89 -2.75 -12.40
C THR A 166 3.31 -1.74 -11.41
N GLY A 167 4.15 -1.11 -10.59
CA GLY A 167 3.76 -0.15 -9.57
C GLY A 167 3.17 1.14 -10.11
N ILE A 168 3.53 1.58 -11.33
CA ILE A 168 2.99 2.81 -11.92
C ILE A 168 1.62 2.62 -12.57
N VAL A 169 1.25 1.38 -12.95
CA VAL A 169 0.01 1.09 -13.69
C VAL A 169 -1.26 1.58 -12.97
N PRO A 170 -1.48 1.29 -11.66
CA PRO A 170 -2.66 1.80 -10.98
C PRO A 170 -2.77 3.32 -11.05
N TRP A 171 -1.66 4.04 -10.84
CA TRP A 171 -1.64 5.51 -10.86
C TRP A 171 -2.00 6.08 -12.21
N ILE A 172 -1.53 5.48 -13.30
CA ILE A 172 -1.92 5.87 -14.66
C ILE A 172 -3.43 5.72 -14.84
N ALA A 173 -4.02 4.61 -14.38
CA ALA A 173 -5.46 4.41 -14.43
C ALA A 173 -6.21 5.50 -13.65
N LEU A 174 -5.74 5.86 -12.44
CA LEU A 174 -6.38 6.88 -11.61
C LEU A 174 -6.38 8.28 -12.25
N LEU A 175 -5.40 8.62 -13.11
CA LEU A 175 -5.37 9.92 -13.80
C LEU A 175 -6.62 10.15 -14.65
N PHE A 176 -7.15 9.12 -15.30
CA PHE A 176 -8.37 9.23 -16.10
C PHE A 176 -9.59 9.62 -15.26
N TYR A 177 -9.67 9.08 -14.04
CA TYR A 177 -10.79 9.32 -13.13
C TYR A 177 -10.67 10.69 -12.45
N ILE A 178 -9.47 11.03 -12.00
CA ILE A 178 -9.23 12.27 -11.24
C ILE A 178 -9.30 13.51 -12.15
N PHE A 179 -8.85 13.41 -13.39
CA PHE A 179 -8.92 14.51 -14.36
C PHE A 179 -10.11 14.41 -15.32
N SER A 180 -11.00 13.43 -15.11
CA SER A 180 -12.18 13.20 -15.96
C SER A 180 -11.84 13.16 -17.46
N ILE A 181 -10.74 12.51 -17.82
CA ILE A 181 -10.19 12.53 -19.18
C ILE A 181 -11.19 11.87 -20.14
N GLY A 182 -11.73 12.66 -21.08
CA GLY A 182 -12.77 12.20 -22.00
C GLY A 182 -14.15 12.00 -21.37
N GLY A 183 -14.33 12.43 -20.12
CA GLY A 183 -15.61 12.38 -19.40
C GLY A 183 -16.49 13.61 -19.65
N PRO A 184 -17.73 13.60 -19.13
CA PRO A 184 -18.64 14.75 -19.20
C PRO A 184 -18.06 15.98 -18.49
N GLY A 185 -18.34 17.18 -19.01
CA GLY A 185 -18.10 18.43 -18.30
C GLY A 185 -18.83 18.41 -16.95
N ASP A 186 -18.17 18.85 -15.87
CA ASP A 186 -18.66 18.85 -14.48
C ASP A 186 -18.54 17.54 -13.68
N THR A 187 -17.66 16.61 -14.08
CA THR A 187 -17.38 15.38 -13.31
C THR A 187 -16.10 15.44 -12.46
N SER A 188 -15.67 16.65 -12.06
CA SER A 188 -14.43 16.83 -11.28
C SER A 188 -14.50 16.13 -9.92
N ALA A 189 -13.42 15.42 -9.55
CA ALA A 189 -13.33 14.79 -8.25
C ALA A 189 -13.37 15.82 -7.09
N PRO A 190 -13.84 15.45 -5.89
CA PRO A 190 -13.72 16.33 -4.73
C PRO A 190 -12.25 16.64 -4.40
N ALA A 191 -11.97 17.85 -3.89
CA ALA A 191 -10.60 18.30 -3.62
C ALA A 191 -9.79 17.33 -2.71
N PHE A 192 -10.44 16.71 -1.72
CA PHE A 192 -9.78 15.75 -0.83
C PHE A 192 -9.30 14.49 -1.57
N VAL A 193 -9.93 14.10 -2.68
CA VAL A 193 -9.52 12.95 -3.49
C VAL A 193 -8.18 13.23 -4.17
N TYR A 194 -7.99 14.43 -4.72
CA TYR A 194 -6.68 14.86 -5.24
C TYR A 194 -5.62 14.85 -4.14
N GLY A 195 -5.97 15.32 -2.94
CA GLY A 195 -5.10 15.31 -1.76
C GLY A 195 -4.64 13.91 -1.38
N ILE A 196 -5.57 12.95 -1.31
CA ILE A 196 -5.29 11.53 -1.05
C ILE A 196 -4.33 10.98 -2.10
N VAL A 197 -4.68 11.14 -3.39
CA VAL A 197 -3.90 10.54 -4.49
C VAL A 197 -2.48 11.11 -4.51
N LEU A 198 -2.33 12.43 -4.45
CA LEU A 198 -1.01 13.06 -4.44
C LEU A 198 -0.17 12.61 -3.24
N THR A 199 -0.76 12.65 -2.04
CA THR A 199 -0.05 12.29 -0.80
C THR A 199 0.42 10.84 -0.82
N ILE A 200 -0.46 9.91 -1.19
CA ILE A 200 -0.10 8.49 -1.21
C ILE A 200 0.82 8.16 -2.38
N PHE A 201 0.70 8.84 -3.53
CA PHE A 201 1.65 8.69 -4.63
C PHE A 201 3.07 9.05 -4.19
N VAL A 202 3.25 10.15 -3.47
CA VAL A 202 4.55 10.56 -2.91
C VAL A 202 5.08 9.51 -1.94
N PHE A 203 4.22 8.94 -1.08
CA PHE A 203 4.64 7.86 -0.18
C PHE A 203 5.07 6.61 -0.95
N PHE A 204 4.30 6.14 -1.95
CA PHE A 204 4.65 4.97 -2.77
C PHE A 204 6.01 5.16 -3.47
N ASN A 205 6.27 6.33 -4.03
CA ASN A 205 7.57 6.66 -4.60
C ASN A 205 8.69 6.67 -3.54
N SER A 206 8.38 7.09 -2.31
CA SER A 206 9.33 7.04 -1.20
C SER A 206 9.70 5.60 -0.82
N PHE A 207 8.78 4.63 -0.89
CA PHE A 207 9.10 3.21 -0.72
C PHE A 207 10.07 2.71 -1.80
N ALA A 208 9.80 3.03 -3.06
CA ALA A 208 10.70 2.67 -4.17
C ALA A 208 12.08 3.32 -4.00
N LEU A 209 12.12 4.59 -3.59
CA LEU A 209 13.37 5.31 -3.32
C LEU A 209 14.21 4.65 -2.23
N VAL A 210 13.59 4.14 -1.15
CA VAL A 210 14.33 3.42 -0.10
C VAL A 210 15.03 2.19 -0.67
N GLN A 211 14.33 1.36 -1.47
CA GLN A 211 14.93 0.18 -2.10
C GLN A 211 16.08 0.59 -3.03
N TRP A 212 15.87 1.63 -3.84
CA TRP A 212 16.88 2.14 -4.75
C TRP A 212 18.13 2.62 -4.00
N LEU A 213 17.97 3.42 -2.95
CA LEU A 213 19.07 3.92 -2.12
C LEU A 213 19.82 2.78 -1.42
N GLN A 214 19.10 1.76 -0.91
CA GLN A 214 19.70 0.58 -0.28
C GLN A 214 20.55 -0.20 -1.28
N TYR A 215 20.01 -0.47 -2.47
CA TYR A 215 20.71 -1.27 -3.48
C TYR A 215 21.84 -0.52 -4.18
N LYS A 216 21.74 0.80 -4.31
CA LYS A 216 22.85 1.67 -4.74
C LYS A 216 23.87 1.93 -3.64
N LYS A 217 23.58 1.56 -2.37
CA LYS A 217 24.41 1.85 -1.19
C LYS A 217 24.75 3.34 -1.04
N VAL A 218 23.79 4.22 -1.28
CA VAL A 218 24.01 5.67 -1.20
C VAL A 218 24.10 6.12 0.26
N GLY A 219 25.24 6.68 0.66
CA GLY A 219 25.43 7.27 1.99
C GLY A 219 25.04 6.32 3.14
N LYS A 220 24.15 6.78 4.03
CA LYS A 220 23.69 6.01 5.21
C LYS A 220 22.83 4.78 4.87
N TRP A 221 22.36 4.65 3.63
CA TRP A 221 21.54 3.52 3.16
C TRP A 221 22.40 2.32 2.72
N SER A 222 23.73 2.47 2.75
CA SER A 222 24.67 1.35 2.68
C SER A 222 24.47 0.35 3.84
N ASP A 223 23.97 0.83 4.99
CA ASP A 223 23.50 -0.01 6.08
C ASP A 223 22.03 -0.42 5.84
N TYR A 224 21.82 -1.72 5.65
CA TYR A 224 20.49 -2.27 5.39
C TYR A 224 19.49 -1.98 6.52
N ILE A 225 19.96 -1.98 7.78
CA ILE A 225 19.12 -1.73 8.96
C ILE A 225 18.51 -0.32 8.91
N ARG A 226 19.23 0.66 8.33
CA ARG A 226 18.71 2.01 8.13
C ARG A 226 17.49 2.01 7.21
N GLY A 227 17.54 1.28 6.11
CA GLY A 227 16.41 1.19 5.18
C GLY A 227 15.23 0.43 5.80
N GLU A 228 15.49 -0.65 6.54
CA GLU A 228 14.44 -1.37 7.29
C GLU A 228 13.69 -0.45 8.27
N ARG A 229 14.41 0.34 9.07
CA ARG A 229 13.77 1.33 9.96
C ARG A 229 12.96 2.39 9.20
N THR A 230 13.44 2.77 8.02
CA THR A 230 12.76 3.74 7.15
C THR A 230 11.47 3.15 6.61
N TYR A 231 11.44 1.89 6.17
CA TYR A 231 10.22 1.21 5.76
C TYR A 231 9.17 1.13 6.86
N ILE A 232 9.56 0.78 8.09
CA ILE A 232 8.63 0.74 9.23
C ILE A 232 8.00 2.14 9.44
N THR A 233 8.82 3.18 9.35
CA THR A 233 8.37 4.57 9.52
C THR A 233 7.44 5.01 8.39
N LEU A 234 7.81 4.74 7.13
CA LEU A 234 6.98 5.04 5.97
C LEU A 234 5.66 4.28 6.00
N SER A 235 5.65 3.01 6.41
CA SER A 235 4.43 2.21 6.57
C SER A 235 3.47 2.85 7.56
N LEU A 236 3.99 3.23 8.73
CA LEU A 236 3.19 3.90 9.74
C LEU A 236 2.62 5.22 9.20
N ILE A 237 3.46 6.09 8.67
CA ILE A 237 3.03 7.43 8.23
C ILE A 237 2.06 7.33 7.04
N ALA A 238 2.37 6.55 6.01
CA ALA A 238 1.55 6.45 4.81
C ALA A 238 0.17 5.85 5.10
N LYS A 239 0.10 4.79 5.92
CA LYS A 239 -1.17 4.17 6.32
C LYS A 239 -1.99 5.08 7.22
N SER A 240 -1.34 5.78 8.16
CA SER A 240 -2.02 6.78 9.02
C SER A 240 -2.57 7.92 8.15
N ALA A 241 -1.77 8.45 7.23
CA ALA A 241 -2.18 9.51 6.33
C ALA A 241 -3.39 9.10 5.48
N LEU A 242 -3.38 7.90 4.89
CA LEU A 242 -4.54 7.41 4.13
C LEU A 242 -5.77 7.23 5.02
N ALA A 243 -5.61 6.55 6.16
CA ALA A 243 -6.70 6.24 7.07
C ALA A 243 -7.43 7.52 7.51
N TRP A 244 -6.69 8.54 7.96
CA TRP A 244 -7.29 9.76 8.49
C TRP A 244 -7.79 10.71 7.42
N GLN A 245 -7.17 10.74 6.22
CA GLN A 245 -7.73 11.48 5.09
C GLN A 245 -9.07 10.89 4.64
N ILE A 246 -9.19 9.57 4.55
CA ILE A 246 -10.48 8.92 4.24
C ILE A 246 -11.47 9.16 5.37
N PHE A 247 -11.04 8.94 6.61
CA PHE A 247 -11.91 9.06 7.78
C PHE A 247 -12.55 10.46 7.86
N ALA A 248 -11.73 11.51 7.80
CA ALA A 248 -12.20 12.89 7.95
C ALA A 248 -13.16 13.35 6.85
N ASN A 249 -13.10 12.75 5.66
CA ASN A 249 -13.88 13.18 4.51
C ASN A 249 -15.08 12.27 4.19
N THR A 250 -15.12 11.05 4.74
CA THR A 250 -16.15 10.06 4.37
C THR A 250 -16.75 9.29 5.54
N LEU A 251 -16.05 9.20 6.69
CA LEU A 251 -16.44 8.32 7.80
C LEU A 251 -16.91 9.04 9.06
N ILE A 252 -16.82 10.39 9.09
CA ILE A 252 -17.44 11.20 10.15
C ILE A 252 -18.96 11.19 9.94
N SER A 253 -19.71 11.10 11.05
CA SER A 253 -21.17 11.23 11.07
C SER A 253 -21.61 12.69 11.03
#